data_AF-A0A6A5Q7I1-F1
#
_entry.id   AF-A0A6A5Q7I1-F1
#
_cell.length_a   1.000
_cell.length_b   1.000
_cell.length_c   1.000
_cell.angle_alpha   90.00
_cell.angle_beta   90.00
_cell.angle_gamma   90.00
#
_symmetry.space_group_name_H-M   'P 1'
#
loop_
_entity.id
_entity.type
_entity.pdbx_description
1 polymer ?
#
loop_
_entity_poly.entity_id
_entity_poly.type
_entity_poly.pdbx_seq_one_letter_code
_entity_poly.pdbx_strand_id
1 'polypeptide(L)'
;MKFFFALCTLIALAVALPSPSSDGVSSADTSTSAVANCQPGVSYCYKQIVQDLGVPKQTILHQYCDQQFEYDALSCHACHKFPWPLDYCWDGPGAWDSVFTCQGGTEYVFKERCDSCEAGKCM
;
A
#
# COMPACT_ATOMS: atom_id res chain seq x y z
N MET A 1 -30.32 3.86 51.10
CA MET A 1 -29.38 4.34 50.05
C MET A 1 -28.78 3.11 49.39
N LYS A 2 -28.97 2.94 48.08
CA LYS A 2 -28.50 1.81 47.28
C LYS A 2 -27.35 2.31 46.42
N PHE A 3 -26.16 1.74 46.58
CA PHE A 3 -25.14 1.75 45.53
C PHE A 3 -24.47 0.39 45.49
N PHE A 4 -24.73 -0.32 44.39
CA PHE A 4 -24.19 -1.63 44.07
C PHE A 4 -22.74 -1.47 43.61
N PHE A 5 -21.80 -2.09 44.32
CA PHE A 5 -20.45 -2.30 43.82
C PHE A 5 -20.44 -3.56 42.95
N ALA A 6 -20.49 -3.39 41.63
CA ALA A 6 -20.21 -4.44 40.67
C ALA A 6 -18.72 -4.38 40.30
N LEU A 7 -17.92 -5.25 40.93
CA LEU A 7 -16.56 -5.55 40.47
C LEU A 7 -16.64 -6.48 39.27
N CYS A 8 -16.47 -5.94 38.07
CA CYS A 8 -16.26 -6.72 36.86
C CYS A 8 -14.87 -7.38 36.92
N THR A 9 -14.87 -8.70 37.03
CA THR A 9 -13.72 -9.59 36.86
C THR A 9 -13.21 -9.52 35.42
N LEU A 10 -12.03 -8.96 35.19
CA LEU A 10 -11.31 -9.09 33.93
C LEU A 10 -10.51 -10.41 33.94
N ILE A 11 -11.07 -11.42 33.30
CA ILE A 11 -10.37 -12.67 32.99
C ILE A 11 -9.45 -12.38 31.80
N ALA A 12 -8.15 -12.30 32.05
CA ALA A 12 -7.15 -12.26 30.98
C ALA A 12 -6.99 -13.68 30.41
N LEU A 13 -7.56 -13.94 29.23
CA LEU A 13 -7.19 -15.09 28.41
C LEU A 13 -5.78 -14.84 27.86
N ALA A 14 -4.77 -15.48 28.47
CA ALA A 14 -3.48 -15.67 27.83
C ALA A 14 -3.65 -16.72 26.71
N VAL A 15 -3.89 -16.27 25.49
CA VAL A 15 -3.75 -17.12 24.30
C VAL A 15 -2.27 -17.28 24.05
N ALA A 16 -1.77 -18.50 24.30
CA ALA A 16 -0.44 -18.94 23.93
C ALA A 16 -0.23 -18.75 22.42
N LEU A 17 0.78 -17.96 22.03
CA LEU A 17 1.23 -17.93 20.65
C LEU A 17 1.89 -19.28 20.33
N PRO A 18 1.45 -20.01 19.29
CA PRO A 18 2.28 -21.05 18.71
C PRO A 18 3.51 -20.40 18.09
N SER A 19 4.69 -20.89 18.47
CA SER A 19 5.96 -20.55 17.84
C SER A 19 5.85 -20.79 16.33
N PRO A 20 6.13 -19.81 15.45
CA PRO A 20 6.30 -20.11 14.05
C PRO A 20 7.60 -20.91 13.91
N SER A 21 7.43 -22.21 13.72
CA SER A 21 8.41 -23.13 13.17
C SER A 21 9.11 -22.48 11.98
N SER A 22 10.40 -22.23 12.14
CA SER A 22 11.31 -21.95 11.03
C SER A 22 11.60 -23.27 10.37
N ASP A 23 10.90 -23.56 9.27
CA ASP A 23 11.33 -24.57 8.30
C ASP A 23 10.68 -24.26 6.95
N GLY A 24 11.52 -24.22 5.93
CA GLY A 24 11.09 -24.19 4.54
C GLY A 24 11.64 -22.99 3.78
N VAL A 25 12.85 -23.15 3.28
CA VAL A 25 13.22 -22.59 1.96
C VAL A 25 12.10 -22.98 0.98
N SER A 26 11.19 -22.07 0.71
CA SER A 26 10.49 -22.04 -0.56
C SER A 26 11.29 -21.09 -1.43
N SER A 27 12.08 -21.68 -2.33
CA SER A 27 12.44 -21.03 -3.59
C SER A 27 11.19 -20.33 -4.09
N ALA A 28 11.17 -19.00 -4.02
CA ALA A 28 10.13 -18.23 -4.67
C ALA A 28 10.21 -18.63 -6.13
N ASP A 29 9.21 -19.37 -6.59
CA ASP A 29 8.95 -19.55 -8.00
C ASP A 29 8.93 -18.14 -8.60
N THR A 30 9.99 -17.80 -9.30
CA THR A 30 10.03 -16.68 -10.23
C THR A 30 9.13 -17.04 -11.41
N SER A 31 7.84 -17.21 -11.13
CA SER A 31 6.81 -16.95 -12.10
C SER A 31 6.83 -15.44 -12.28
N THR A 32 7.70 -14.97 -13.16
CA THR A 32 7.64 -13.63 -13.73
C THR A 32 6.30 -13.55 -14.45
N SER A 33 5.22 -13.30 -13.71
CA SER A 33 3.99 -12.77 -14.28
C SER A 33 4.42 -11.55 -15.06
N ALA A 34 4.36 -11.63 -16.39
CA ALA A 34 4.76 -10.54 -17.25
C ALA A 34 3.95 -9.31 -16.82
N VAL A 35 4.65 -8.25 -16.41
CA VAL A 35 4.01 -6.98 -16.06
C VAL A 35 3.16 -6.57 -17.26
N ALA A 36 1.84 -6.48 -17.06
CA ALA A 36 0.95 -6.13 -18.14
C ALA A 36 1.17 -4.65 -18.47
N ASN A 37 1.48 -4.35 -19.73
CA ASN A 37 1.59 -2.98 -20.19
C ASN A 37 0.24 -2.29 -20.03
N CYS A 38 0.21 -1.18 -19.29
CA CYS A 38 -1.00 -0.37 -19.18
C CYS A 38 -1.30 0.34 -20.50
N GLN A 39 -2.57 0.70 -20.69
CA GLN A 39 -2.99 1.47 -21.86
C GLN A 39 -2.74 2.98 -21.60
N PRO A 40 -1.90 3.66 -22.41
CA PRO A 40 -1.63 5.08 -22.22
C PRO A 40 -2.91 5.93 -22.22
N GLY A 41 -2.96 6.89 -21.30
CA GLY A 41 -4.12 7.77 -21.09
C GLY A 41 -5.25 7.16 -20.28
N VAL A 42 -5.20 5.86 -19.93
CA VAL A 42 -6.20 5.22 -19.08
C VAL A 42 -5.85 5.41 -17.61
N SER A 43 -6.87 5.71 -16.81
CA SER A 43 -6.77 5.82 -15.36
C SER A 43 -6.99 4.46 -14.68
N TYR A 44 -6.20 4.16 -13.67
CA TYR A 44 -6.26 2.94 -12.87
C TYR A 44 -6.17 3.27 -11.39
N CYS A 45 -6.82 2.48 -10.55
CA CYS A 45 -6.62 2.53 -9.11
C CYS A 45 -5.27 1.93 -8.74
N TYR A 46 -4.66 2.43 -7.66
CA TYR A 46 -3.42 1.86 -7.12
C TYR A 46 -3.44 0.32 -7.04
N LYS A 47 -4.51 -0.24 -6.46
CA LYS A 47 -4.68 -1.70 -6.30
C LYS A 47 -4.72 -2.43 -7.62
N GLN A 48 -5.38 -1.87 -8.65
CA GLN A 48 -5.43 -2.49 -9.98
C GLN A 48 -4.04 -2.54 -10.62
N ILE A 49 -3.25 -1.48 -10.46
CA ILE A 49 -1.89 -1.42 -10.99
C ILE A 49 -1.00 -2.50 -10.36
N VAL A 50 -1.10 -2.68 -9.04
CA VAL A 50 -0.27 -3.64 -8.31
C VAL A 50 -0.76 -5.09 -8.47
N GLN A 51 -2.07 -5.31 -8.38
CA GLN A 51 -2.67 -6.65 -8.33
C GLN A 51 -3.01 -7.18 -9.71
N ASP A 52 -3.64 -6.37 -10.57
CA ASP A 52 -4.14 -6.82 -11.88
C ASP A 52 -3.04 -6.71 -12.95
N LEU A 53 -2.29 -5.59 -12.93
CA LEU A 53 -1.22 -5.34 -13.91
C LEU A 53 0.16 -5.85 -13.46
N GLY A 54 0.28 -6.24 -12.18
CA GLY A 54 1.51 -6.82 -11.63
C GLY A 54 2.66 -5.84 -11.51
N VAL A 55 2.41 -4.53 -11.52
CA VAL A 55 3.48 -3.53 -11.37
C VAL A 55 3.94 -3.50 -9.91
N PRO A 56 5.26 -3.52 -9.63
CA PRO A 56 5.74 -3.49 -8.26
C PRO A 56 5.24 -2.27 -7.50
N LYS A 57 4.72 -2.50 -6.30
CA LYS A 57 4.18 -1.42 -5.43
C LYS A 57 5.18 -0.28 -5.23
N GLN A 58 6.46 -0.59 -5.04
CA GLN A 58 7.50 0.42 -4.83
C GLN A 58 7.72 1.30 -6.06
N THR A 59 7.53 0.77 -7.28
CA THR A 59 7.58 1.59 -8.51
C THR A 59 6.53 2.69 -8.48
N ILE A 60 5.30 2.36 -8.10
CA ILE A 60 4.20 3.33 -8.05
C ILE A 60 4.35 4.30 -6.88
N LEU A 61 4.84 3.84 -5.72
CA LEU A 61 5.06 4.71 -4.56
C LEU A 61 6.15 5.75 -4.81
N HIS A 62 7.25 5.38 -5.48
CA HIS A 62 8.28 6.36 -5.85
C HIS A 62 7.71 7.39 -6.84
N GLN A 63 7.02 6.95 -7.89
CA GLN A 63 6.38 7.86 -8.85
C GLN A 63 5.36 8.80 -8.20
N TYR A 64 4.57 8.30 -7.26
CA TYR A 64 3.64 9.10 -6.45
C TYR A 64 4.41 10.15 -5.65
N CYS A 65 5.45 9.73 -4.92
CA CYS A 65 6.18 10.61 -4.04
C CYS A 65 7.03 11.66 -4.78
N ASP A 66 7.54 11.35 -5.96
CA ASP A 66 8.21 12.34 -6.82
C ASP A 66 7.29 13.54 -7.16
N GLN A 67 5.98 13.30 -7.20
CA GLN A 67 4.98 14.32 -7.55
C GLN A 67 4.30 14.92 -6.32
N GLN A 68 4.15 14.16 -5.23
CA GLN A 68 3.31 14.51 -4.09
C GLN A 68 4.10 14.76 -2.81
N PHE A 69 5.43 14.69 -2.80
CA PHE A 69 6.24 14.90 -1.58
C PHE A 69 5.91 16.20 -0.85
N GLU A 70 5.66 17.30 -1.56
CA GLU A 70 5.32 18.59 -0.94
C GLU A 70 3.94 18.60 -0.25
N TYR A 71 3.02 17.73 -0.68
CA TYR A 71 1.63 17.69 -0.22
C TYR A 71 1.35 16.51 0.73
N ASP A 72 2.09 15.41 0.59
CA ASP A 72 2.01 14.21 1.44
C ASP A 72 3.40 13.81 1.94
N ALA A 73 4.10 14.77 2.54
CA ALA A 73 5.44 14.58 3.08
C ALA A 73 5.48 13.45 4.11
N LEU A 74 4.39 13.19 4.86
CA LEU A 74 4.33 12.12 5.84
C LEU A 74 4.37 10.74 5.19
N SER A 75 3.60 10.52 4.12
CA SER A 75 3.62 9.24 3.40
C SER A 75 4.92 9.08 2.59
N CYS A 76 5.49 10.20 2.11
CA CYS A 76 6.65 10.19 1.22
C CYS A 76 8.00 10.42 1.89
N HIS A 77 8.03 10.64 3.22
CA HIS A 77 9.27 10.95 3.92
C HIS A 77 10.34 9.86 3.75
N ALA A 78 9.92 8.61 3.86
CA ALA A 78 10.79 7.43 3.74
C ALA A 78 11.30 7.23 2.30
N CYS A 79 10.49 7.55 1.28
CA CYS A 79 10.91 7.47 -0.12
C CYS A 79 11.98 8.49 -0.47
N HIS A 80 11.89 9.72 0.05
CA HIS A 80 12.70 10.83 -0.46
C HIS A 80 13.86 11.25 0.44
N LYS A 81 13.80 11.02 1.76
CA LYS A 81 14.61 11.84 2.67
C LYS A 81 15.31 11.20 3.87
N PHE A 82 14.87 10.08 4.48
CA PHE A 82 15.35 9.79 5.85
C PHE A 82 16.05 8.44 6.11
N PRO A 83 17.34 8.45 6.55
CA PRO A 83 18.41 9.43 6.29
C PRO A 83 19.00 9.32 4.86
N TRP A 84 18.55 8.32 4.11
CA TRP A 84 18.76 8.11 2.67
C TRP A 84 17.41 7.63 2.11
N PRO A 85 17.05 7.93 0.85
CA PRO A 85 15.91 7.31 0.17
C PRO A 85 15.95 5.79 0.41
N LEU A 86 14.88 5.24 0.99
CA LEU A 86 14.77 3.80 1.19
C LEU A 86 14.23 3.15 -0.08
N ASP A 87 14.77 1.99 -0.46
CA ASP A 87 14.23 1.18 -1.55
C ASP A 87 12.76 0.75 -1.30
N TYR A 88 12.35 0.77 -0.04
CA TYR A 88 11.02 0.40 0.41
C TYR A 88 10.33 1.55 1.15
N CYS A 89 9.32 2.09 0.49
CA CYS A 89 8.41 3.08 1.03
C CYS A 89 7.14 2.44 1.61
N TRP A 90 6.54 3.16 2.56
CA TRP A 90 5.24 2.83 3.10
C TRP A 90 4.13 3.40 2.19
N ASP A 91 3.12 2.59 1.91
CA ASP A 91 1.87 2.99 1.28
C ASP A 91 0.94 3.60 2.32
N GLY A 92 1.18 4.86 2.63
CA GLY A 92 0.23 5.63 3.42
C GLY A 92 -1.13 5.73 2.71
N PRO A 93 -2.19 6.11 3.45
CA PRO A 93 -3.53 6.14 2.89
C PRO A 93 -3.72 7.12 1.72
N GLY A 94 -2.71 7.96 1.44
CA GLY A 94 -2.69 8.81 0.26
C GLY A 94 -2.31 8.16 -1.04
N ALA A 95 -1.60 7.04 -0.99
CA ALA A 95 -1.22 6.33 -2.20
C ALA A 95 -2.23 5.24 -2.56
N TRP A 96 -2.75 4.52 -1.57
CA TRP A 96 -3.51 3.27 -1.78
C TRP A 96 -4.94 3.42 -2.33
N ASP A 97 -5.57 4.57 -2.14
CA ASP A 97 -6.95 4.91 -2.55
C ASP A 97 -6.91 6.01 -3.63
N SER A 98 -5.81 6.09 -4.37
CA SER A 98 -5.59 7.10 -5.40
C SER A 98 -5.76 6.54 -6.81
N VAL A 99 -6.08 7.45 -7.72
CA VAL A 99 -6.14 7.20 -9.16
C VAL A 99 -4.86 7.67 -9.80
N PHE A 100 -4.35 6.86 -10.74
CA PHE A 100 -3.17 7.17 -11.51
C PHE A 100 -3.47 7.03 -13.00
N THR A 101 -2.90 7.91 -13.83
CA THR A 101 -3.01 7.83 -15.29
C THR A 101 -1.77 7.19 -15.88
N CYS A 102 -1.95 6.11 -16.63
CA CYS A 102 -0.87 5.45 -17.35
C CYS A 102 -0.28 6.37 -18.43
N GLN A 103 1.03 6.54 -18.44
CA GLN A 103 1.78 7.22 -19.51
C GLN A 103 2.33 6.21 -20.53
N GLY A 104 2.59 4.98 -20.10
CA GLY A 104 3.02 3.87 -20.94
C GLY A 104 3.93 2.90 -20.16
N GLY A 105 3.88 1.61 -20.51
CA GLY A 105 4.66 0.59 -19.82
C GLY A 105 4.30 0.50 -18.33
N THR A 106 5.21 0.95 -17.47
CA THR A 106 5.06 1.00 -16.00
C THR A 106 5.11 2.42 -15.44
N GLU A 107 4.96 3.43 -16.29
CA GLU A 107 4.94 4.84 -15.88
C GLU A 107 3.52 5.33 -15.66
N TYR A 108 3.29 5.92 -14.49
CA TYR A 108 2.01 6.40 -14.03
C TYR A 108 2.17 7.80 -13.41
N VAL A 109 1.21 8.66 -13.70
CA VAL A 109 1.14 10.01 -13.15
C VAL A 109 0.00 10.06 -12.14
N PHE A 110 0.27 10.62 -10.97
CA PHE A 110 -0.77 10.81 -9.96
C PHE A 110 -1.85 11.73 -10.52
N LYS A 111 -3.11 11.29 -10.43
CA LYS A 111 -4.25 12.09 -10.91
C LYS A 111 -4.97 12.76 -9.77
N GLU A 112 -5.39 11.98 -8.78
CA GLU A 112 -6.21 12.44 -7.66
C GLU A 112 -6.23 11.41 -6.53
N ARG A 113 -6.47 11.90 -5.31
CA ARG A 113 -6.67 11.10 -4.11
C ARG A 113 -8.16 10.90 -3.90
N CYS A 114 -8.58 9.69 -3.57
CA CYS A 114 -9.98 9.37 -3.32
C CYS A 114 -10.18 8.85 -1.88
N ASP A 115 -11.43 8.82 -1.43
CA ASP A 115 -11.84 8.08 -0.23
C ASP A 115 -11.94 6.57 -0.52
N SER A 116 -12.30 6.23 -1.76
CA SER A 116 -12.27 4.88 -2.32
C SER A 116 -12.00 4.98 -3.82
N CYS A 117 -11.31 3.97 -4.38
CA CYS A 117 -11.08 3.88 -5.81
C CYS A 117 -11.62 2.57 -6.37
N GLU A 118 -12.42 2.67 -7.42
CA GLU A 118 -12.96 1.52 -8.14
C GLU A 118 -12.89 1.76 -9.66
N ALA A 119 -12.40 0.77 -10.40
CA ALA A 119 -12.32 0.80 -11.86
C ALA A 119 -11.66 2.09 -12.43
N GLY A 120 -10.59 2.56 -11.79
CA GLY A 120 -9.85 3.75 -12.21
C GLY A 120 -10.54 5.08 -11.93
N LYS A 121 -11.51 5.11 -11.01
CA LYS A 121 -12.28 6.31 -10.65
C LYS A 121 -12.42 6.43 -9.13
N CYS A 122 -12.43 7.67 -8.65
CA CYS A 122 -12.85 7.96 -7.28
C CYS A 122 -14.34 7.68 -7.10
N MET A 123 -14.69 7.10 -5.95
CA MET A 123 -16.07 6.86 -5.50
C MET A 123 -16.39 7.72 -4.29
#